data_AF-A0A2V8GIK3-F1
#
_entry.id   AF-A0A2V8GIK3-F1
#
_cell.length_a   1.000
_cell.length_b   1.000
_cell.length_c   1.000
_cell.angle_alpha   90.00
_cell.angle_beta   90.00
_cell.angle_gamma   90.00
#
_symmetry.space_group_name_H-M   'P 1'
#
loop_
_entity.id
_entity.type
_entity.pdbx_description
1 polymer ?
#
loop_
_entity_poly.entity_id
_entity_poly.type
_entity_poly.pdbx_seq_one_letter_code
_entity_poly.pdbx_strand_id
1 'polypeptide(L)'
;MRSAGRWLLGALALGFGFLAYIYLTLPDVRPLRTTNPPTTAFIELRAREARAKGQTPRRLQRWVSYGRISPDLKRAVLVAE
;
A
#
# COMPACT_ATOMS: atom_id res chain seq x y z
N MET A 1 35.38 -15.62 -24.30
CA MET A 1 35.44 -15.03 -22.94
C MET A 1 34.99 -13.56 -22.89
N ARG A 2 35.44 -12.68 -23.80
CA ARG A 2 35.06 -11.24 -23.82
C ARG A 2 33.57 -10.96 -24.11
N SER A 3 32.93 -11.80 -24.92
CA SER A 3 31.49 -11.69 -25.22
C SER A 3 30.61 -12.02 -24.01
N ALA A 4 30.92 -13.10 -23.28
CA ALA A 4 30.20 -13.49 -22.06
C ALA A 4 30.24 -12.41 -20.97
N GLY A 5 31.40 -11.74 -20.80
CA GLY A 5 31.51 -10.61 -19.87
C GLY A 5 30.64 -9.41 -20.25
N ARG A 6 30.51 -9.10 -21.55
CA ARG A 6 29.64 -8.02 -22.05
C ARG A 6 28.16 -8.32 -21.80
N TRP A 7 27.75 -9.57 -22.00
CA TRP A 7 26.38 -10.00 -21.71
C TRP A 7 26.07 -9.95 -20.22
N LEU A 8 27.00 -10.38 -19.36
CA LEU A 8 26.84 -10.30 -17.90
C LEU A 8 26.71 -8.85 -17.43
N LEU A 9 27.57 -7.95 -17.91
CA LEU A 9 27.50 -6.52 -17.59
C LEU A 9 26.18 -5.88 -18.07
N GLY A 10 25.72 -6.24 -19.27
CA GLY A 10 24.42 -5.79 -19.79
C GLY A 10 23.26 -6.26 -18.91
N ALA A 11 23.26 -7.53 -18.48
CA ALA A 11 22.23 -8.08 -17.60
C ALA A 11 22.22 -7.39 -16.23
N LEU A 12 23.40 -7.12 -15.65
CA LEU A 12 23.52 -6.39 -14.39
C LEU A 12 23.02 -4.95 -14.50
N ALA A 13 23.36 -4.25 -15.58
CA ALA A 13 22.89 -2.89 -15.81
C ALA A 13 21.36 -2.83 -15.97
N LEU A 14 20.77 -3.78 -16.69
CA LEU A 14 19.32 -3.90 -16.81
C LEU A 14 18.65 -4.22 -15.47
N GLY A 15 19.21 -5.16 -14.70
CA GLY A 15 18.70 -5.50 -13.38
C GLY A 15 18.76 -4.30 -12.41
N PHE A 16 19.88 -3.56 -12.42
CA PHE A 16 20.02 -2.34 -11.63
C PHE A 16 19.01 -1.27 -12.06
N GLY A 17 18.86 -1.03 -13.36
CA GLY A 17 17.90 -0.06 -13.90
C GLY A 17 16.46 -0.41 -13.51
N PHE A 18 16.10 -1.68 -13.55
CA PHE A 18 14.78 -2.16 -13.12
C PHE A 18 14.54 -1.93 -11.62
N LEU A 19 15.52 -2.28 -10.77
CA LEU A 19 15.43 -2.06 -9.33
C LEU A 19 15.36 -0.57 -8.98
N ALA A 20 16.16 0.27 -9.66
CA ALA A 20 16.14 1.71 -9.47
C ALA A 20 14.79 2.31 -9.90
N TYR A 21 14.23 1.86 -11.02
CA TYR A 21 12.90 2.28 -11.48
C TYR A 21 11.82 1.93 -10.45
N ILE A 22 11.82 0.71 -9.92
CA ILE A 22 10.88 0.33 -8.84
C ILE A 22 11.09 1.25 -7.64
N TYR A 23 12.31 1.35 -7.11
CA TYR A 23 12.59 2.14 -5.91
C TYR A 23 12.16 3.61 -6.04
N LEU A 24 12.41 4.23 -7.19
CA LEU A 24 12.07 5.63 -7.45
C LEU A 24 10.57 5.87 -7.70
N THR A 25 9.81 4.84 -8.09
CA THR A 25 8.37 4.93 -8.32
C THR A 25 7.54 4.57 -7.10
N LEU A 26 8.16 4.07 -6.02
CA LEU A 26 7.45 3.78 -4.77
C LEU A 26 6.89 5.07 -4.15
N PRO A 27 5.62 5.06 -3.68
CA PRO A 27 5.06 6.19 -2.97
C PRO A 27 5.74 6.40 -1.60
N ASP A 28 5.80 7.65 -1.14
CA ASP A 28 6.35 7.97 0.17
C ASP A 28 5.41 7.51 1.30
N VAL A 29 5.82 6.47 2.02
CA VAL A 29 5.08 5.90 3.16
C VAL A 29 5.58 6.39 4.52
N ARG A 30 6.66 7.18 4.58
CA ARG A 30 7.25 7.66 5.83
C ARG A 30 6.24 8.36 6.76
N PRO A 31 5.29 9.19 6.26
CA PRO A 31 4.30 9.84 7.11
C PRO A 31 3.38 8.87 7.86
N LEU A 32 3.14 7.67 7.31
CA LEU A 32 2.24 6.68 7.89
C LEU A 32 2.77 6.09 9.21
N ARG A 33 4.05 6.29 9.52
CA ARG A 33 4.65 5.86 10.79
C ARG A 33 4.08 6.60 12.00
N THR A 34 3.71 7.86 11.82
CA THR A 34 3.32 8.76 12.92
C THR A 34 1.94 9.36 12.73
N THR A 35 1.43 9.36 11.49
CA THR A 35 0.20 10.05 11.13
C THR A 35 -0.75 9.07 10.49
N ASN A 36 -1.95 8.95 11.05
CA ASN A 36 -2.98 8.14 10.43
C ASN A 36 -3.57 8.88 9.22
N PRO A 37 -3.66 8.26 8.03
CA PRO A 37 -4.11 8.96 6.83
C PRO A 37 -5.61 9.29 6.91
N PRO A 38 -6.08 10.41 6.33
CA PRO A 38 -7.50 10.78 6.39
C PRO A 38 -8.41 9.85 5.57
N THR A 39 -7.84 9.09 4.63
CA THR A 39 -8.54 8.15 3.75
C THR A 39 -7.57 7.08 3.26
N THR A 40 -8.09 6.04 2.60
CA THR A 40 -7.31 5.01 1.93
C THR A 40 -7.84 4.77 0.52
N ALA A 41 -7.04 4.14 -0.34
CA ALA A 41 -7.45 3.79 -1.69
C ALA A 41 -8.75 2.95 -1.70
N PHE A 42 -8.93 2.05 -0.72
CA PHE A 42 -10.16 1.27 -0.56
C PHE A 42 -11.36 2.12 -0.17
N ILE A 43 -11.19 3.06 0.77
CA ILE A 43 -12.27 4.00 1.15
C ILE A 43 -12.70 4.82 -0.06
N GLU A 44 -11.75 5.33 -0.84
CA GLU A 44 -12.04 6.10 -2.05
C GLU A 44 -12.71 5.27 -3.13
N LEU A 45 -12.25 4.04 -3.34
CA LEU A 45 -12.85 3.09 -4.27
C LEU A 45 -14.32 2.86 -3.94
N ARG A 46 -14.63 2.51 -2.69
CA ARG A 46 -16.02 2.29 -2.24
C ARG A 46 -16.86 3.56 -2.32
N ALA A 47 -16.27 4.72 -2.05
CA ALA A 47 -16.95 6.00 -2.22
C ALA A 47 -17.26 6.30 -3.70
N ARG A 48 -16.39 5.93 -4.65
CA ARG A 48 -16.66 6.06 -6.09
C ARG A 48 -17.79 5.10 -6.52
N GLU A 49 -17.74 3.85 -6.07
CA GLU A 49 -18.79 2.86 -6.35
C GLU A 49 -20.16 3.29 -5.81
N ALA A 50 -20.22 3.84 -4.59
CA ALA A 50 -21.45 4.37 -4.02
C ALA A 50 -22.03 5.53 -4.86
N ARG A 51 -21.18 6.48 -5.27
CA ARG A 51 -21.59 7.59 -6.14
C ARG A 51 -22.09 7.10 -7.50
N ALA A 52 -21.43 6.10 -8.09
CA ALA A 52 -21.87 5.50 -9.35
C ALA A 52 -23.26 4.85 -9.24
N LYS A 53 -23.65 4.42 -8.03
CA LYS A 53 -24.98 3.89 -7.71
C LYS A 53 -25.99 4.98 -7.31
N GLY A 54 -25.65 6.26 -7.45
CA GLY A 54 -26.51 7.39 -7.05
C GLY A 54 -26.62 7.59 -5.53
N GLN A 55 -25.73 6.97 -4.75
CA GLN A 55 -25.75 7.06 -3.29
C GLN A 55 -24.75 8.10 -2.79
N THR A 56 -25.11 8.79 -1.71
CA THR A 56 -24.19 9.72 -1.02
C THR A 56 -23.28 8.93 -0.07
N PRO A 57 -21.96 8.83 -0.34
CA PRO A 57 -21.06 8.07 0.52
C PRO A 57 -20.90 8.76 1.88
N ARG A 58 -21.22 8.04 2.97
CA ARG A 58 -21.00 8.51 4.34
C ARG A 58 -19.77 7.83 4.93
N ARG A 59 -18.80 8.62 5.39
CA ARG A 59 -17.59 8.13 6.06
C ARG A 59 -17.71 8.31 7.57
N LEU A 60 -17.76 7.20 8.30
CA LEU A 60 -17.65 7.17 9.77
C LEU A 60 -16.34 6.50 10.14
N GLN A 61 -15.36 7.31 10.53
CA GLN A 61 -14.01 6.84 10.81
C GLN A 61 -13.49 7.51 12.08
N ARG A 62 -12.95 6.70 13.00
CA ARG A 62 -12.29 7.17 14.23
C ARG A 62 -11.02 6.38 14.43
N TRP A 63 -9.91 7.09 14.65
CA TRP A 63 -8.65 6.47 15.00
C TRP A 63 -8.66 6.05 16.48
N VAL A 64 -8.32 4.79 16.73
CA VAL A 64 -8.25 4.20 18.07
C VAL A 64 -6.90 3.52 18.22
N SER A 65 -6.23 3.77 19.34
CA SER A 65 -4.95 3.10 19.64
C SER A 65 -5.13 1.60 19.78
N TYR A 66 -4.19 0.80 19.28
CA TYR A 66 -4.27 -0.67 19.28
C TYR A 66 -4.56 -1.29 20.67
N GLY A 67 -4.03 -0.69 21.76
CA GLY A 67 -4.28 -1.13 23.13
C GLY A 67 -5.72 -0.93 23.62
N ARG A 68 -6.49 -0.03 22.99
CA ARG A 68 -7.91 0.23 23.31
C ARG A 68 -8.87 -0.69 22.56
N ILE A 69 -8.37 -1.53 21.65
CA ILE A 69 -9.16 -2.49 20.90
C ILE A 69 -9.25 -3.78 21.74
N SER A 70 -10.47 -4.29 21.94
CA SER A 70 -10.72 -5.55 22.65
C SER A 70 -9.87 -6.69 22.06
N PRO A 71 -9.23 -7.54 22.90
CA PRO A 71 -8.53 -8.73 22.44
C PRO A 71 -9.41 -9.67 21.60
N ASP A 72 -10.70 -9.79 21.93
CA ASP A 72 -11.64 -10.63 21.17
C ASP A 72 -11.87 -10.09 19.77
N LEU A 73 -11.99 -8.77 19.62
CA LEU A 73 -12.15 -8.14 18.31
C LEU A 73 -10.90 -8.36 17.45
N LYS A 74 -9.70 -8.27 18.04
CA LYS A 74 -8.45 -8.58 17.32
C LYS A 74 -8.45 -10.01 16.79
N ARG A 75 -8.82 -10.98 17.65
CA ARG A 75 -8.90 -12.40 17.27
C ARG A 75 -9.96 -12.66 16.20
N ALA A 76 -11.13 -12.04 16.33
CA ALA A 76 -12.21 -12.19 15.35
C ALA A 76 -11.78 -11.76 13.95
N VAL A 77 -11.05 -10.64 13.82
CA VAL A 77 -10.53 -10.18 12.54
C VAL A 77 -9.47 -11.15 12.00
N LEU A 78 -8.53 -11.61 12.84
CA LEU A 78 -7.48 -12.54 12.41
C LEU A 78 -7.99 -13.90 11.92
N VAL A 79 -9.16 -14.35 12.39
CA VAL A 79 -9.78 -15.61 11.92
C VAL A 79 -10.61 -15.40 10.65
N ALA A 80 -11.03 -14.16 10.38
CA ALA A 80 -11.87 -13.82 9.23
C ALA A 80 -11.08 -13.46 7.95
N GLU A 81 -9.77 -13.20 8.08
CA GLU A 81 -8.83 -12.89 6.99
C GLU A 81 -7.98 -14.11 6.63
#